data_AF-A0A9Q0AMR6-F1
#
_entry.id   AF-A0A9Q0AMR6-F1
#
_cell.length_a   1.000
_cell.length_b   1.000
_cell.length_c   1.000
_cell.angle_alpha   90.00
_cell.angle_beta   90.00
_cell.angle_gamma   90.00
#
_symmetry.space_group_name_H-M   'P 1'
#
loop_
_entity.id
_entity.type
_entity.pdbx_description
1 polymer ?
#
loop_
_entity_poly.entity_id
_entity_poly.type
_entity_poly.pdbx_seq_one_letter_code
_entity_poly.pdbx_strand_id
1 'polypeptide(L)'
;MPMTTRFQRLGVRALSSATASSAGLRAPHQRQPSPFTVRPSTEEIRNSSLDARNLEHAVRAIHQDGIVVVEDVVPHEVLDSLNHKMVEDARELQARGKDGPFNYNQGNLQQDAPPTVEYFHPSIFISNLPSAPI
;
A
#
# COMPACT_ATOMS: atom_id res chain seq x y z
N MET A 1 7.15 -43.47 -76.57
CA MET A 1 7.32 -42.15 -77.19
C MET A 1 6.16 -41.27 -76.74
N PRO A 2 6.41 -40.05 -76.22
CA PRO A 2 7.59 -39.62 -75.46
C PRO A 2 7.50 -40.28 -74.06
N MET A 3 7.68 -39.71 -72.86
CA MET A 3 8.30 -38.46 -72.38
C MET A 3 8.87 -38.64 -70.94
N THR A 4 9.54 -37.61 -70.42
CA THR A 4 10.12 -37.51 -69.08
C THR A 4 9.49 -36.36 -68.30
N THR A 5 9.34 -36.47 -66.98
CA THR A 5 9.47 -35.31 -66.07
C THR A 5 10.24 -35.71 -64.81
N ARG A 6 11.24 -34.89 -64.44
CA ARG A 6 12.16 -35.06 -63.30
C ARG A 6 11.91 -33.93 -62.32
N PHE A 7 11.57 -34.24 -61.06
CA PHE A 7 11.64 -33.28 -59.96
C PHE A 7 12.69 -33.65 -58.93
N GLN A 8 13.11 -32.64 -58.17
CA GLN A 8 14.43 -32.59 -57.54
C GLN A 8 14.36 -32.85 -56.03
N ARG A 9 15.45 -33.36 -55.44
CA ARG A 9 15.60 -33.40 -53.98
C ARG A 9 15.66 -31.98 -53.44
N LEU A 10 14.59 -31.54 -52.76
CA LEU A 10 14.60 -30.28 -52.01
C LEU A 10 15.35 -30.51 -50.70
N GLY A 11 16.45 -29.78 -50.48
CA GLY A 11 17.27 -29.92 -49.28
C GLY A 11 16.59 -29.32 -48.05
N VAL A 12 16.62 -30.03 -46.92
CA VAL A 12 16.14 -29.52 -45.63
C VAL A 12 17.07 -28.42 -45.16
N ARG A 13 16.63 -27.16 -45.28
CA ARG A 13 17.33 -26.00 -44.75
C ARG A 13 16.99 -25.86 -43.26
N ALA A 14 17.93 -26.19 -42.38
CA ALA A 14 17.76 -26.00 -40.95
C ALA A 14 17.62 -24.50 -40.62
N LEU A 15 16.44 -24.10 -40.14
CA LEU A 15 16.20 -22.75 -39.62
C LEU A 15 16.73 -22.69 -38.18
N SER A 16 17.91 -22.11 -38.00
CA SER A 16 18.48 -21.86 -36.68
C SER A 16 17.67 -20.77 -35.97
N SER A 17 16.80 -21.16 -35.05
CA SER A 17 15.99 -20.23 -34.26
C SER A 17 16.86 -19.49 -33.25
N ALA A 18 17.37 -18.32 -33.61
CA ALA A 18 18.04 -17.43 -32.68
C ALA A 18 17.03 -16.90 -31.65
N THR A 19 16.97 -17.54 -30.49
CA THR A 19 16.17 -17.08 -29.35
C THR A 19 16.79 -15.80 -28.79
N ALA A 20 16.33 -14.66 -29.29
CA ALA A 20 16.68 -13.36 -28.75
C ALA A 20 16.16 -13.26 -27.30
N SER A 21 17.05 -13.52 -26.34
CA SER A 21 16.73 -13.44 -24.92
C SER A 21 16.42 -11.98 -24.59
N SER A 22 15.14 -11.67 -24.41
CA SER A 22 14.64 -10.37 -23.98
C SER A 22 14.90 -10.15 -22.48
N ALA A 23 16.18 -10.11 -22.13
CA ALA A 23 16.69 -9.55 -20.88
C ALA A 23 16.45 -8.03 -20.88
N GLY A 24 15.17 -7.64 -20.77
CA GLY A 24 14.76 -6.26 -20.75
C GLY A 24 15.43 -5.55 -19.58
N LEU A 25 16.18 -4.49 -19.86
CA LEU A 25 16.77 -3.65 -18.83
C LEU A 25 15.63 -2.98 -18.06
N ARG A 26 15.21 -3.62 -16.97
CA ARG A 26 14.25 -3.08 -16.01
C ARG A 26 14.85 -1.78 -15.46
N ALA A 27 14.35 -0.66 -15.96
CA ALA A 27 14.83 0.67 -15.57
C ALA A 27 14.86 0.79 -14.04
N PRO A 28 15.89 1.45 -13.48
CA PRO A 28 15.97 1.67 -12.04
C PRO A 28 14.67 2.35 -11.62
N HIS A 29 13.96 1.73 -10.67
CA HIS A 29 12.70 2.28 -10.19
C HIS A 29 12.99 3.64 -9.59
N GLN A 30 12.50 4.71 -10.23
CA GLN A 30 12.53 6.04 -9.65
C GLN A 30 11.89 5.91 -8.26
N ARG A 31 12.61 6.34 -7.23
CA ARG A 31 12.05 6.40 -5.89
C ARG A 31 10.83 7.30 -5.96
N GLN A 32 9.66 6.76 -5.68
CA GLN A 32 8.47 7.58 -5.50
C GLN A 32 8.74 8.56 -4.35
N PRO A 33 8.24 9.81 -4.42
CA PRO A 33 8.33 10.72 -3.29
C PRO A 33 7.70 10.07 -2.06
N SER A 34 8.47 9.98 -0.96
CA SER A 34 7.91 9.65 0.34
C SER A 34 7.12 10.86 0.85
N PRO A 35 5.90 10.69 1.41
CA PRO A 35 5.18 11.76 2.06
C PRO A 35 6.04 12.54 3.07
N PHE A 36 5.81 13.84 3.20
CA PHE A 36 6.42 14.58 4.30
C PHE A 36 5.99 13.98 5.64
N THR A 37 6.92 13.89 6.57
CA THR A 37 6.76 13.16 7.83
C THR A 37 7.13 14.06 9.00
N VAL A 38 6.18 14.24 9.92
CA VAL A 38 6.38 14.88 11.22
C VAL A 38 6.53 13.78 12.27
N ARG A 39 7.59 13.85 13.07
CA ARG A 39 7.74 13.01 14.27
C ARG A 39 7.62 13.91 15.51
N PRO A 40 6.49 13.87 16.24
CA PRO A 40 6.30 14.71 17.40
C PRO A 40 7.27 14.31 18.51
N SER A 41 7.71 15.29 19.30
CA SER A 41 8.46 15.07 20.52
C SER A 41 7.61 14.41 21.61
N THR A 42 8.25 13.80 22.61
CA THR A 42 7.56 13.25 23.80
C THR A 42 6.75 14.31 24.55
N GLU A 43 7.10 15.59 24.41
CA GLU A 43 6.35 16.73 24.95
C GLU A 43 5.01 16.91 24.19
N GLU A 44 5.06 16.95 22.86
CA GLU A 44 3.89 17.09 21.98
C GLU A 44 2.93 15.90 22.09
N ILE A 45 3.45 14.68 22.16
CA ILE A 45 2.66 13.47 22.42
C ILE A 45 1.96 13.56 23.78
N ARG A 46 2.70 13.88 24.86
CA ARG A 46 2.13 13.95 26.21
C ARG A 46 1.09 15.06 26.36
N ASN A 47 1.29 16.19 25.67
CA ASN A 47 0.36 17.31 25.66
C ASN A 47 -0.76 17.16 24.61
N SER A 48 -0.70 16.12 23.76
CA SER A 48 -1.60 15.88 22.62
C SER A 48 -1.76 17.09 21.68
N SER A 49 -0.69 17.87 21.49
CA SER A 49 -0.64 19.02 20.59
C SER A 49 0.73 19.13 19.94
N LEU A 50 0.79 19.40 18.62
CA LEU A 50 2.05 19.73 17.93
C LEU A 50 2.54 21.12 18.33
N ASP A 51 3.86 21.34 18.28
CA ASP A 51 4.44 22.67 18.41
C ASP A 51 4.20 23.51 17.13
N ALA A 52 4.41 24.83 17.22
CA ALA A 52 4.13 25.74 16.10
C ALA A 52 4.97 25.45 14.84
N ARG A 53 6.11 24.74 14.93
CA ARG A 53 6.96 24.36 13.79
C ARG A 53 6.45 23.06 13.17
N ASN A 54 6.20 22.03 13.97
CA ASN A 54 5.66 20.76 13.52
C ASN A 54 4.25 20.94 12.93
N LEU A 55 3.45 21.83 13.51
CA LEU A 55 2.17 22.29 12.94
C LEU A 55 2.35 22.95 11.57
N GLU A 56 3.25 23.92 11.45
CA GLU A 56 3.51 24.62 10.19
C GLU A 56 3.94 23.64 9.09
N HIS A 57 4.85 22.73 9.41
CA HIS A 57 5.33 21.71 8.49
C HIS A 57 4.21 20.73 8.07
N ALA A 58 3.35 20.31 9.00
CA ALA A 58 2.21 19.44 8.70
C ALA A 58 1.16 20.12 7.80
N VAL A 59 0.81 21.38 8.11
CA VAL A 59 -0.12 22.18 7.30
C VAL A 59 0.46 22.44 5.91
N ARG A 60 1.76 22.76 5.81
CA ARG A 60 2.46 22.94 4.53
C ARG A 60 2.44 21.67 3.69
N ALA A 61 2.73 20.51 4.28
CA ALA A 61 2.70 19.22 3.59
C ALA A 61 1.29 18.90 3.04
N ILE A 62 0.24 19.07 3.84
CA ILE A 62 -1.14 18.94 3.37
C ILE A 62 -1.46 19.91 2.21
N HIS A 63 -0.97 21.15 2.26
CA HIS A 63 -1.18 22.13 1.20
C HIS A 63 -0.38 21.87 -0.09
N GLN A 64 0.73 21.13 -0.04
CA GLN A 64 1.63 20.91 -1.18
C GLN A 64 1.47 19.52 -1.79
N ASP A 65 1.46 18.48 -0.96
CA ASP A 65 1.44 17.08 -1.36
C ASP A 65 0.06 16.42 -1.16
N GLY A 66 -0.86 17.07 -0.43
CA GLY A 66 -2.17 16.51 -0.06
C GLY A 66 -2.12 15.46 1.05
N ILE A 67 -0.94 15.18 1.61
CA ILE A 67 -0.71 14.14 2.61
C ILE A 67 0.41 14.54 3.57
N VAL A 68 0.29 14.13 4.84
CA VAL A 68 1.38 14.14 5.83
C VAL A 68 1.31 12.86 6.64
N VAL A 69 2.47 12.33 7.03
CA VAL A 69 2.57 11.27 8.06
C VAL A 69 2.90 11.94 9.39
N VAL A 70 2.18 11.57 10.46
CA VAL A 70 2.54 11.94 11.84
C VAL A 70 2.87 10.65 12.58
N GLU A 71 4.15 10.46 12.91
CA GLU A 71 4.66 9.20 13.48
C GLU A 71 4.35 9.06 14.97
N ASP A 72 4.27 7.80 15.44
CA ASP A 72 4.19 7.42 16.86
C ASP A 72 3.04 8.05 17.69
N VAL A 73 1.96 8.50 17.04
CA VAL A 73 0.82 9.19 17.69
C VAL A 73 -0.16 8.27 18.43
N VAL A 74 -0.13 6.95 18.18
CA VAL A 74 -0.91 5.94 18.90
C VAL A 74 0.06 4.93 19.53
N PRO A 75 -0.08 4.55 20.81
CA PRO A 75 0.72 3.50 21.42
C PRO A 75 0.59 2.17 20.66
N HIS A 76 1.72 1.50 20.39
CA HIS A 76 1.74 0.34 19.48
C HIS A 76 0.99 -0.86 20.08
N GLU A 77 0.96 -1.02 21.41
CA GLU A 77 0.20 -2.07 22.10
C GLU A 77 -1.32 -1.97 21.89
N VAL A 78 -1.82 -0.75 21.64
CA VAL A 78 -3.23 -0.51 21.29
C VAL A 78 -3.48 -0.92 19.83
N LEU A 79 -2.53 -0.65 18.94
CA LEU A 79 -2.60 -1.06 17.54
C LEU A 79 -2.48 -2.59 17.39
N ASP A 80 -1.64 -3.25 18.18
CA ASP A 80 -1.48 -4.72 18.20
C ASP A 80 -2.78 -5.42 18.63
N SER A 81 -3.44 -4.92 19.68
CA SER A 81 -4.75 -5.44 20.13
C SER A 81 -5.82 -5.33 19.04
N LEU A 82 -5.96 -4.13 18.45
CA LEU A 82 -6.92 -3.87 17.37
C LEU A 82 -6.60 -4.72 16.12
N ASN A 83 -5.33 -4.81 15.73
CA ASN A 83 -4.86 -5.64 14.61
C ASN A 83 -5.15 -7.13 14.85
N HIS A 84 -4.94 -7.65 16.06
CA HIS A 84 -5.27 -9.05 16.37
C HIS A 84 -6.74 -9.36 16.08
N LYS A 85 -7.66 -8.55 16.60
CA LYS A 85 -9.10 -8.75 16.37
C LYS A 85 -9.51 -8.49 14.92
N MET A 86 -9.01 -7.42 14.30
CA MET A 86 -9.33 -7.13 12.90
C MET A 86 -8.82 -8.24 11.95
N VAL A 87 -7.67 -8.87 12.22
CA VAL A 87 -7.18 -10.01 11.43
C VAL A 87 -8.04 -11.27 11.61
N GLU A 88 -8.63 -11.50 12.78
CA GLU A 88 -9.62 -12.58 12.99
C GLU A 88 -10.87 -12.33 12.12
N ASP A 89 -11.51 -11.17 12.28
CA ASP A 89 -12.73 -10.80 11.55
C ASP A 89 -12.50 -10.75 10.02
N ALA A 90 -11.30 -10.33 9.58
CA ALA A 90 -10.91 -10.34 8.17
C ALA A 90 -10.96 -11.75 7.56
N ARG A 91 -10.69 -12.81 8.34
CA ARG A 91 -10.77 -14.20 7.85
C ARG A 91 -12.21 -14.65 7.68
N GLU A 92 -13.13 -14.27 8.57
CA GLU A 92 -14.56 -14.56 8.41
C GLU A 92 -15.17 -13.85 7.19
N LEU A 93 -14.75 -12.61 6.94
CA LEU A 93 -15.17 -11.84 5.76
C LEU A 93 -14.56 -12.43 4.47
N GLN A 94 -13.27 -12.77 4.48
CA GLN A 94 -12.58 -13.41 3.35
C GLN A 94 -13.14 -14.80 3.01
N ALA A 95 -13.61 -15.57 4.00
CA ALA A 95 -14.22 -16.88 3.78
C ALA A 95 -15.50 -16.84 2.94
N ARG A 96 -16.13 -15.65 2.79
CA ARG A 96 -17.29 -15.42 1.90
C ARG A 96 -16.91 -15.40 0.42
N GLY A 97 -15.62 -15.48 0.10
CA GLY A 97 -15.12 -15.55 -1.28
C GLY A 97 -15.55 -14.34 -2.09
N LYS A 98 -16.09 -14.55 -3.29
CA LYS A 98 -16.57 -13.47 -4.18
C LYS A 98 -17.72 -12.63 -3.62
N ASP A 99 -18.43 -13.13 -2.61
CA ASP A 99 -19.61 -12.49 -2.02
C ASP A 99 -19.29 -11.76 -0.70
N GLY A 100 -17.99 -11.61 -0.39
CA GLY A 100 -17.50 -10.71 0.66
C GLY A 100 -17.52 -9.22 0.24
N PRO A 101 -17.34 -8.29 1.19
CA PRO A 101 -17.33 -6.85 0.92
C PRO A 101 -15.95 -6.38 0.42
N PHE A 102 -15.88 -5.80 -0.78
CA PHE A 102 -14.60 -5.42 -1.42
C PHE A 102 -14.63 -4.06 -2.13
N ASN A 103 -13.60 -3.25 -1.88
CA ASN A 103 -13.35 -1.98 -2.56
C ASN A 103 -12.73 -2.23 -3.95
N TYR A 104 -13.58 -2.22 -4.98
CA TYR A 104 -13.24 -2.36 -6.41
C TYR A 104 -12.67 -3.72 -6.85
N ASN A 105 -11.95 -4.45 -6.00
CA ASN A 105 -11.32 -5.73 -6.33
C ASN A 105 -11.10 -6.62 -5.08
N GLN A 106 -10.95 -7.93 -5.29
CA GLN A 106 -10.84 -8.94 -4.22
C GLN A 106 -9.56 -8.88 -3.37
N GLY A 107 -8.57 -8.05 -3.73
CA GLY A 107 -7.42 -7.75 -2.85
C GLY A 107 -7.72 -6.72 -1.76
N ASN A 108 -8.76 -5.90 -1.95
CA ASN A 108 -9.08 -4.76 -1.09
C ASN A 108 -10.35 -5.04 -0.27
N LEU A 109 -10.24 -5.89 0.75
CA LEU A 109 -11.35 -6.19 1.67
C LEU A 109 -11.84 -4.91 2.37
N GLN A 110 -13.16 -4.71 2.43
CA GLN A 110 -13.77 -3.70 3.28
C GLN A 110 -14.08 -4.30 4.65
N GLN A 111 -13.73 -3.57 5.71
CA GLN A 111 -13.95 -4.00 7.08
C GLN A 111 -14.05 -2.77 7.99
N ASP A 112 -15.08 -2.73 8.82
CA ASP A 112 -15.24 -1.74 9.88
C ASP A 112 -14.42 -2.15 11.13
N ALA A 113 -14.05 -1.18 11.97
CA ALA A 113 -13.41 -1.47 13.25
C ALA A 113 -14.38 -2.16 14.23
N PRO A 114 -13.91 -3.03 15.15
CA PRO A 114 -14.79 -3.79 16.06
C PRO A 114 -15.66 -2.86 16.92
N PRO A 115 -17.00 -2.96 16.88
CA PRO A 115 -17.91 -2.01 17.52
C PRO A 115 -18.16 -2.33 19.01
N THR A 116 -17.12 -2.73 19.75
CA THR A 116 -17.22 -3.09 21.18
C THR A 116 -16.26 -2.27 22.04
N VAL A 117 -16.62 -2.08 23.31
CA VAL A 117 -15.89 -1.22 24.26
C VAL A 117 -14.43 -1.69 24.51
N GLU A 118 -14.14 -2.96 24.29
CA GLU A 118 -12.80 -3.56 24.42
C GLU A 118 -11.77 -2.94 23.46
N TYR A 119 -12.20 -2.55 22.25
CA TYR A 119 -11.36 -1.96 21.20
C TYR A 119 -11.60 -0.45 21.02
N PHE A 120 -12.45 0.17 21.85
CA PHE A 120 -12.74 1.60 21.78
C PHE A 120 -11.70 2.43 22.56
N HIS A 121 -10.54 2.64 21.95
CA HIS A 121 -9.42 3.37 22.57
C HIS A 121 -9.50 4.88 22.29
N PRO A 122 -9.55 5.76 23.31
CA PRO A 122 -9.57 7.22 23.10
C PRO A 122 -8.36 7.75 22.34
N SER A 123 -7.21 7.06 22.40
CA SER A 123 -6.00 7.36 21.63
C SER A 123 -6.12 7.14 20.12
N ILE A 124 -7.21 6.52 19.64
CA ILE A 124 -7.56 6.37 18.21
C ILE A 124 -8.76 7.25 17.84
N PHE A 125 -9.81 7.27 18.68
CA PHE A 125 -11.08 7.92 18.34
C PHE A 125 -11.17 9.40 18.78
N ILE A 126 -10.27 9.87 19.64
CA ILE A 126 -10.28 11.22 20.24
C ILE A 126 -8.85 11.80 20.32
N SER A 127 -8.03 11.51 19.30
CA SER A 127 -6.63 11.93 19.21
C SER A 127 -6.53 13.42 18.84
N ASN A 128 -6.07 14.28 19.76
CA ASN A 128 -6.24 15.75 19.67
C ASN A 128 -5.18 16.53 18.85
N LEU A 129 -4.38 15.88 18.02
CA LEU A 129 -3.41 16.56 17.15
C LEU A 129 -4.12 17.07 15.88
N PRO A 130 -3.95 18.33 15.42
CA PRO A 130 -3.01 19.39 15.85
C PRO A 130 -3.67 20.65 16.46
N SER A 131 -2.90 21.55 17.11
CA SER A 131 -3.42 22.88 17.49
C SER A 131 -2.37 23.99 17.70
N ALA A 132 -2.72 25.25 17.40
CA ALA A 132 -2.15 26.50 17.93
C ALA A 132 -3.12 27.67 17.59
N PRO A 133 -3.16 28.79 18.34
CA PRO A 133 -2.36 29.14 19.52
C PRO A 133 -3.20 29.33 20.81
N ILE A 134 -2.52 29.74 21.89
CA ILE A 134 -3.02 30.78 22.80
C ILE A 134 -1.99 31.92 22.75
#